data_AF-A0AAD8Y6Q5-F1
#
_entry.id   AF-A0AAD8Y6Q5-F1
#
_cell.length_a   1.000
_cell.length_b   1.000
_cell.length_c   1.000
_cell.angle_alpha   90.00
_cell.angle_beta   90.00
_cell.angle_gamma   90.00
#
_symmetry.space_group_name_H-M   'P 1'
#
loop_
_entity.id
_entity.type
_entity.pdbx_description
1 polymer ?
#
loop_
_entity_poly.entity_id
_entity_poly.type
_entity_poly.pdbx_seq_one_letter_code
_entity_poly.pdbx_strand_id
1 'polypeptide(L)'
;MSSSSRSTSKTSTSMPPDGASCWLCLEDGPDDSGAPLVRDCSCRGHSGFAHLPCLVKYGNQMAEQALRKAEATGTVANMVDIFYKCPNCKQDYQNGILVEMKKANITFHKEKLMQPGADKISLTIESAELENRLRNINGRNKNERDEGLKIVTKLLSISRELKQCDCLPIPMGVGMDEHIGDFFESCSDDHSLKRAKAFYEKARDAIVAWGGEYKLDRKGVDYKIKRVEAKLGGGSGNDRQVGKAAAVKLLQERYDYCVALGDDNDTITAGINLASVLHTSDHAIEAERLLDKLIVSSRRVHGSNHNQTQKCLSLLQSVKERWVILHSEQQWFEALKYKKNGKKCVIQGPIKEPRVTDEEKTITVPSGEVRPYKGTPVMFHGLKKAAHLNGKIGDVREYNTSTDRYEVHLEDKGLKPVLAKHGNLKVLFDLPNPTKESS
;
A
#
# COMPACT_ATOMS: atom_id res chain seq x y z
N MET A 1 30.10 -21.45 20.57
CA MET A 1 30.27 -20.77 19.25
C MET A 1 29.41 -21.52 18.26
N SER A 2 28.20 -21.03 18.03
CA SER A 2 27.24 -21.64 17.09
C SER A 2 26.73 -20.53 16.20
N SER A 3 27.33 -20.45 15.02
CA SER A 3 27.02 -19.52 13.94
C SER A 3 25.65 -19.88 13.35
N SER A 4 24.62 -19.11 13.73
CA SER A 4 23.34 -19.15 13.05
C SER A 4 23.44 -18.29 11.79
N SER A 5 23.38 -18.95 10.64
CA SER A 5 23.49 -18.36 9.31
C SER A 5 22.28 -17.48 9.01
N ARG A 6 22.58 -16.30 8.49
CA ARG A 6 21.63 -15.26 8.07
C ARG A 6 20.81 -15.77 6.89
N SER A 7 19.52 -16.01 7.10
CA SER A 7 18.55 -16.32 6.04
C SER A 7 18.41 -15.10 5.13
N THR A 8 18.99 -15.17 3.94
CA THR A 8 18.62 -14.29 2.83
C THR A 8 17.15 -14.53 2.49
N SER A 9 16.41 -13.43 2.34
CA SER A 9 15.01 -13.41 1.89
C SER A 9 14.84 -14.20 0.59
N LYS A 10 14.46 -15.48 0.69
CA LYS A 10 13.96 -16.24 -0.44
C LYS A 10 12.63 -15.61 -0.86
N THR A 11 12.57 -15.14 -2.09
CA THR A 11 11.33 -14.84 -2.81
C THR A 11 10.31 -15.93 -2.51
N SER A 12 9.15 -15.57 -1.95
CA SER A 12 8.09 -16.53 -1.66
C SER A 12 7.37 -16.91 -2.96
N THR A 13 8.05 -17.62 -3.85
CA THR A 13 7.40 -18.34 -4.93
C THR A 13 6.60 -19.47 -4.30
N SER A 14 5.27 -19.42 -4.42
CA SER A 14 4.43 -20.55 -3.99
C SER A 14 4.89 -21.79 -4.76
N MET A 15 5.36 -22.83 -4.06
CA MET A 15 5.73 -24.08 -4.72
C MET A 15 4.57 -24.55 -5.62
N PRO A 16 4.86 -25.01 -6.84
CA PRO A 16 3.84 -25.56 -7.71
C PRO A 16 3.12 -26.71 -6.99
N PRO A 17 1.79 -26.78 -7.02
CA PRO A 17 1.08 -27.95 -6.50
C PRO A 17 1.45 -29.19 -7.32
N ASP A 18 1.32 -30.37 -6.70
CA ASP A 18 1.52 -31.64 -7.41
C ASP A 18 0.62 -31.71 -8.65
N GLY A 19 1.21 -32.10 -9.78
CA GLY A 19 0.55 -32.12 -11.08
C GLY A 19 0.38 -30.76 -11.76
N ALA A 20 1.07 -29.70 -11.30
CA ALA A 20 1.17 -28.48 -12.07
C ALA A 20 2.03 -28.68 -13.31
N SER A 21 1.49 -28.28 -14.46
CA SER A 21 2.18 -28.28 -15.74
C SER A 21 2.37 -26.84 -16.23
N CYS A 22 3.34 -26.65 -17.12
CA CYS A 22 3.45 -25.43 -17.89
C CYS A 22 2.25 -25.32 -18.84
N TRP A 23 1.42 -24.29 -18.72
CA TRP A 23 0.23 -24.15 -19.57
C TRP A 23 0.56 -23.88 -21.06
N LEU A 24 1.84 -23.63 -21.39
CA LEU A 24 2.32 -23.35 -22.74
C LEU A 24 2.89 -24.58 -23.45
N CYS A 25 3.82 -25.32 -22.83
CA CYS A 25 4.39 -26.54 -23.41
C CYS A 25 3.71 -27.83 -22.93
N LEU A 26 2.85 -27.74 -21.91
CA LEU A 26 2.14 -28.85 -21.27
C LEU A 26 3.05 -29.86 -20.53
N GLU A 27 4.32 -29.54 -20.34
CA GLU A 27 5.25 -30.36 -19.56
C GLU A 27 5.14 -30.09 -18.06
N ASP A 28 5.32 -31.15 -17.27
CA ASP A 28 5.32 -31.11 -15.82
C ASP A 28 6.73 -30.81 -15.28
N GLY A 29 6.79 -30.12 -14.13
CA GLY A 29 8.05 -29.94 -13.40
C GLY A 29 8.98 -28.88 -13.96
N PRO A 30 10.28 -28.90 -13.59
CA PRO A 30 11.26 -27.90 -14.01
C PRO A 30 11.51 -27.89 -15.52
N ASP A 31 12.03 -26.78 -16.04
CA ASP A 31 12.51 -26.72 -17.43
C ASP A 31 13.85 -27.46 -17.61
N ASP A 32 14.39 -27.49 -18.84
CA ASP A 32 15.67 -28.13 -19.19
C ASP A 32 16.87 -27.63 -18.36
N SER A 33 16.78 -26.42 -17.79
CA SER A 33 17.82 -25.86 -16.92
C SER A 33 17.65 -26.24 -15.44
N GLY A 34 16.57 -26.96 -15.11
CA GLY A 34 16.17 -27.28 -13.75
C GLY A 34 15.43 -26.14 -13.05
N ALA A 35 15.01 -25.08 -13.76
CA ALA A 35 14.27 -23.98 -13.16
C ALA A 35 12.79 -24.37 -12.97
N PRO A 36 12.20 -24.11 -11.79
CA PRO A 36 10.85 -24.57 -11.50
C PRO A 36 9.79 -23.79 -12.30
N LEU A 37 8.58 -24.35 -12.38
CA LEU A 37 7.39 -23.60 -12.80
C LEU A 37 7.18 -22.38 -11.91
N VAL A 38 6.83 -21.26 -12.53
CA VAL A 38 6.57 -20.00 -11.84
C VAL A 38 5.13 -19.55 -12.06
N ARG A 39 4.58 -18.87 -11.05
CA ARG A 39 3.26 -18.24 -11.09
C ARG A 39 3.24 -17.01 -10.20
N ASP A 40 3.46 -15.85 -10.81
CA ASP A 40 3.34 -14.53 -10.19
C ASP A 40 2.17 -13.76 -10.82
N CYS A 41 0.99 -14.38 -10.87
CA CYS A 41 -0.26 -13.76 -11.31
C CYS A 41 -1.43 -14.29 -10.47
N SER A 42 -2.63 -13.74 -10.67
CA SER A 42 -3.83 -14.11 -9.90
C SER A 42 -4.56 -15.38 -10.38
N CYS A 43 -3.94 -16.22 -11.21
CA CYS A 43 -4.53 -17.50 -11.61
C CYS A 43 -4.69 -18.45 -10.42
N ARG A 44 -5.74 -19.28 -10.43
CA ARG A 44 -6.10 -20.21 -9.34
C ARG A 44 -5.85 -21.67 -9.70
N GLY A 45 -5.78 -22.53 -8.68
CA GLY A 45 -5.60 -23.97 -8.84
C GLY A 45 -4.29 -24.30 -9.55
N HIS A 46 -4.36 -25.17 -10.57
CA HIS A 46 -3.24 -25.55 -11.43
C HIS A 46 -3.03 -24.58 -12.62
N SER A 47 -3.87 -23.56 -12.77
CA SER A 47 -3.73 -22.61 -13.88
C SER A 47 -2.65 -21.56 -13.65
N GLY A 48 -2.05 -21.10 -14.75
CA GLY A 48 -1.12 -19.95 -14.77
C GLY A 48 0.33 -20.27 -14.41
N PHE A 49 0.66 -21.54 -14.13
CA PHE A 49 2.04 -22.00 -14.01
C PHE A 49 2.68 -22.13 -15.38
N ALA A 50 3.82 -21.50 -15.57
CA ALA A 50 4.60 -21.62 -16.80
C ALA A 50 6.08 -21.68 -16.47
N HIS A 51 6.86 -22.30 -17.35
CA HIS A 51 8.28 -22.02 -17.39
C HIS A 51 8.47 -20.57 -17.87
N LEU A 52 9.38 -19.85 -17.23
CA LEU A 52 9.67 -18.48 -17.61
C LEU A 52 10.11 -18.36 -19.09
N PRO A 53 10.99 -19.24 -19.63
CA PRO A 53 11.35 -19.19 -21.06
C PRO A 53 10.16 -19.39 -21.99
N CYS A 54 9.25 -20.32 -21.66
CA CYS A 54 8.03 -20.53 -22.42
C CYS A 54 7.17 -19.26 -22.46
N LEU A 55 7.02 -18.59 -21.31
CA LEU A 55 6.23 -17.37 -21.21
C LEU A 55 6.84 -16.21 -22.00
N VAL A 56 8.16 -16.03 -21.94
CA VAL A 56 8.88 -15.04 -22.75
C VAL A 56 8.69 -15.31 -24.25
N LYS A 57 8.84 -16.57 -24.67
CA LYS A 57 8.62 -16.99 -26.06
C LYS A 57 7.19 -16.68 -26.52
N TYR A 58 6.20 -16.98 -25.68
CA TYR A 58 4.79 -16.67 -25.95
C TYR A 58 4.57 -15.15 -26.10
N GLY A 59 5.11 -14.34 -25.17
CA GLY A 59 5.03 -12.88 -25.24
C GLY A 59 5.60 -12.32 -26.55
N ASN A 60 6.78 -12.78 -26.96
CA ASN A 60 7.40 -12.39 -28.22
C ASN A 60 6.53 -12.76 -29.44
N GLN A 61 5.99 -13.98 -29.49
CA GLN A 61 5.11 -14.41 -30.58
C GLN A 61 3.84 -13.55 -30.68
N MET A 62 3.21 -13.24 -29.55
CA MET A 62 2.03 -12.37 -29.51
C MET A 62 2.38 -10.94 -29.94
N ALA A 63 3.55 -10.43 -29.55
CA ALA A 63 4.03 -9.12 -29.96
C ALA A 63 4.26 -9.06 -31.47
N GLU A 64 4.89 -10.08 -32.09
CA GLU A 64 5.04 -10.14 -33.55
C GLU A 64 3.69 -10.14 -34.28
N GLN A 65 2.70 -10.89 -33.76
CA GLN A 65 1.35 -10.90 -34.33
C GLN A 65 0.67 -9.54 -34.21
N ALA A 66 0.79 -8.89 -33.05
CA ALA A 66 0.25 -7.56 -32.81
C ALA A 66 0.88 -6.52 -33.75
N LEU A 67 2.19 -6.61 -33.99
CA LEU A 67 2.90 -5.73 -34.91
C LEU A 67 2.41 -5.91 -36.36
N ARG A 68 2.34 -7.15 -36.85
CA ARG A 68 1.82 -7.43 -38.20
C ARG A 68 0.39 -6.91 -38.39
N LYS A 69 -0.45 -7.08 -37.37
CA LYS A 69 -1.82 -6.55 -37.38
C LYS A 69 -1.82 -5.02 -37.44
N ALA A 70 -1.01 -4.39 -36.60
CA ALA A 70 -0.87 -2.93 -36.55
C ALA A 70 -0.42 -2.34 -37.90
N GLU A 71 0.56 -2.97 -38.56
CA GLU A 71 1.00 -2.59 -39.91
C GLU A 71 -0.13 -2.72 -40.94
N ALA A 72 -0.89 -3.81 -40.92
CA ALA A 72 -1.99 -4.04 -41.85
C ALA A 72 -3.16 -3.05 -41.66
N THR A 73 -3.39 -2.57 -40.43
CA THR A 73 -4.51 -1.68 -40.11
C THR A 73 -4.13 -0.22 -39.90
N GLY A 74 -2.83 0.12 -39.97
CA GLY A 74 -2.35 1.47 -39.66
C GLY A 74 -2.58 1.91 -38.20
N THR A 75 -2.65 0.95 -37.27
CA THR A 75 -2.88 1.22 -35.84
C THR A 75 -1.61 1.06 -35.02
N VAL A 76 -1.62 1.41 -33.73
CA VAL A 76 -0.51 1.16 -32.80
C VAL A 76 -0.73 -0.15 -32.04
N ALA A 77 0.29 -1.01 -31.97
CA ALA A 77 0.23 -2.24 -31.19
C ALA A 77 0.33 -1.97 -29.68
N ASN A 78 -0.61 -2.47 -28.88
CA ASN A 78 -0.53 -2.43 -27.41
C ASN A 78 0.37 -3.59 -26.92
N MET A 79 1.67 -3.31 -26.86
CA MET A 79 2.67 -4.28 -26.38
C MET A 79 2.70 -4.40 -24.85
N VAL A 80 2.20 -3.39 -24.12
CA VAL A 80 2.25 -3.37 -22.66
C VAL A 80 1.44 -4.52 -22.10
N ASP A 81 0.19 -4.68 -22.52
CA ASP A 81 -0.66 -5.74 -21.99
C ASP A 81 -0.12 -7.15 -22.30
N ILE A 82 0.58 -7.33 -23.43
CA ILE A 82 1.12 -8.63 -23.86
C ILE A 82 2.18 -9.14 -22.88
N PHE A 83 3.10 -8.26 -22.45
CA PHE A 83 4.18 -8.66 -21.56
C PHE A 83 3.84 -8.47 -20.08
N TYR A 84 2.86 -7.61 -19.75
CA TYR A 84 2.65 -7.18 -18.37
C TYR A 84 1.48 -7.92 -17.73
N LYS A 85 0.52 -8.41 -18.51
CA LYS A 85 -0.66 -9.11 -17.99
C LYS A 85 -0.64 -10.58 -18.31
N CYS A 86 -1.09 -11.37 -17.33
CA CYS A 86 -1.34 -12.78 -17.54
C CYS A 86 -2.45 -12.96 -18.59
N PRO A 87 -2.25 -13.76 -19.65
CA PRO A 87 -3.28 -13.97 -20.67
C PRO A 87 -4.49 -14.72 -20.13
N ASN A 88 -4.36 -15.48 -19.03
CA ASN A 88 -5.46 -16.18 -18.39
C ASN A 88 -6.29 -15.27 -17.48
N CYS A 89 -5.69 -14.71 -16.42
CA CYS A 89 -6.46 -13.94 -15.43
C CYS A 89 -6.54 -12.43 -15.73
N LYS A 90 -5.83 -11.95 -16.76
CA LYS A 90 -5.74 -10.54 -17.17
C LYS A 90 -5.20 -9.59 -16.09
N GLN A 91 -4.68 -10.13 -14.99
CA GLN A 91 -4.00 -9.36 -13.94
C GLN A 91 -2.53 -9.19 -14.29
N ASP A 92 -1.94 -8.11 -13.77
CA ASP A 92 -0.52 -7.85 -13.94
C ASP A 92 0.32 -8.97 -13.32
N TYR A 93 1.41 -9.31 -13.99
CA TYR A 93 2.46 -10.14 -13.40
C TYR A 93 3.07 -9.42 -12.20
N GLN A 94 3.62 -10.18 -11.26
CA GLN A 94 4.29 -9.67 -10.06
C GLN A 94 5.74 -10.16 -9.98
N ASN A 95 6.47 -9.61 -9.01
CA ASN A 95 7.76 -10.12 -8.55
C ASN A 95 8.74 -10.44 -9.70
N GLY A 96 9.26 -11.67 -9.75
CA GLY A 96 10.28 -12.09 -10.70
C GLY A 96 9.74 -12.15 -12.13
N ILE A 97 8.53 -12.69 -12.34
CA ILE A 97 7.97 -12.78 -13.69
C ILE A 97 7.80 -11.40 -14.31
N LEU A 98 7.29 -10.42 -13.55
CA LEU A 98 7.11 -9.06 -14.09
C LEU A 98 8.44 -8.47 -14.57
N VAL A 99 9.52 -8.66 -13.82
CA VAL A 99 10.86 -8.16 -14.20
C VAL A 99 11.35 -8.84 -15.48
N GLU A 100 11.23 -10.17 -15.56
CA GLU A 100 11.74 -10.92 -16.70
C GLU A 100 10.90 -10.69 -17.97
N MET A 101 9.58 -10.59 -17.85
CA MET A 101 8.71 -10.22 -18.97
C MET A 101 8.95 -8.79 -19.45
N LYS A 102 9.29 -7.86 -18.55
CA LYS A 102 9.73 -6.50 -18.92
C LYS A 102 11.02 -6.52 -19.71
N LYS A 103 12.02 -7.27 -19.26
CA LYS A 103 13.29 -7.44 -20.00
C LYS A 103 13.05 -8.01 -21.39
N ALA A 104 12.21 -9.05 -21.49
CA ALA A 104 11.82 -9.63 -22.77
C ALA A 104 11.17 -8.61 -23.71
N ASN A 105 10.27 -7.77 -23.20
CA ASN A 105 9.66 -6.69 -23.97
C ASN A 105 10.72 -5.71 -24.52
N ILE A 106 11.69 -5.31 -23.70
CA ILE A 106 12.78 -4.42 -24.10
C ILE A 106 13.61 -5.06 -25.22
N THR A 107 14.02 -6.32 -25.04
CA THR A 107 14.79 -7.06 -26.04
C THR A 107 14.01 -7.16 -27.36
N PHE A 108 12.72 -7.50 -27.30
CA PHE A 108 11.86 -7.56 -28.47
C PHE A 108 11.83 -6.24 -29.25
N HIS A 109 11.67 -5.12 -28.53
CA HIS A 109 11.68 -3.79 -29.14
C HIS A 109 13.03 -3.47 -29.80
N LYS A 110 14.13 -3.77 -29.12
CA LYS A 110 15.48 -3.57 -29.66
C LYS A 110 15.75 -4.41 -30.90
N GLU A 111 15.25 -5.62 -30.99
CA GLU A 111 15.55 -6.52 -32.12
C GLU A 111 14.62 -6.30 -33.33
N LYS A 112 13.33 -6.05 -33.08
CA LYS A 112 12.29 -6.08 -34.13
C LYS A 112 11.85 -4.70 -34.61
N LEU A 113 12.07 -3.66 -33.80
CA LEU A 113 11.54 -2.32 -34.07
C LEU A 113 12.63 -1.30 -34.39
N MET A 114 13.88 -1.70 -34.72
CA MET A 114 14.97 -0.82 -35.20
C MET A 114 14.65 -0.13 -36.54
N GLN A 115 13.63 0.71 -36.54
CA GLN A 115 13.35 1.74 -37.53
C GLN A 115 13.66 3.12 -36.93
N PRO A 116 13.80 4.18 -37.74
CA PRO A 116 13.94 5.54 -37.23
C PRO A 116 12.79 5.87 -36.24
N GLY A 117 13.09 5.94 -34.95
CA GLY A 117 12.09 6.07 -33.87
C GLY A 117 12.06 4.93 -32.83
N ALA A 118 12.79 3.83 -33.05
CA ALA A 118 12.94 2.70 -32.11
C ALA A 118 13.43 3.14 -30.72
N ASP A 119 14.36 4.08 -30.68
CA ASP A 119 14.91 4.65 -29.45
C ASP A 119 13.80 5.26 -28.58
N LYS A 120 12.76 5.83 -29.19
CA LYS A 120 11.63 6.46 -28.46
C LYS A 120 10.77 5.43 -27.72
N ILE A 121 10.50 4.28 -28.36
CA ILE A 121 9.73 3.20 -27.72
C ILE A 121 10.58 2.51 -26.64
N SER A 122 11.88 2.31 -26.91
CA SER A 122 12.82 1.79 -25.91
C SER A 122 12.88 2.69 -24.67
N LEU A 123 12.97 4.01 -24.85
CA LEU A 123 12.93 4.99 -23.75
C LEU A 123 11.60 4.97 -23.00
N THR A 124 10.49 4.75 -23.71
CA THR A 124 9.14 4.67 -23.10
C THR A 124 9.01 3.43 -22.21
N ILE A 125 9.55 2.29 -22.65
CA ILE A 125 9.54 1.06 -21.86
C ILE A 125 10.52 1.15 -20.69
N GLU A 126 11.71 1.68 -20.93
CA GLU A 126 12.73 1.87 -19.89
C GLU A 126 12.20 2.78 -18.78
N SER A 127 11.53 3.88 -19.11
CA SER A 127 10.87 4.73 -18.11
C SER A 127 9.75 4.01 -17.36
N ALA A 128 8.87 3.29 -18.04
CA ALA A 128 7.83 2.50 -17.37
C ALA A 128 8.40 1.45 -16.41
N GLU A 129 9.55 0.84 -16.73
CA GLU A 129 10.27 -0.06 -15.82
C GLU A 129 10.80 0.67 -14.60
N LEU A 130 11.54 1.76 -14.83
CA LEU A 130 12.15 2.58 -13.79
C LEU A 130 11.08 3.15 -12.85
N GLU A 131 9.95 3.63 -13.36
CA GLU A 131 8.81 4.10 -12.56
C GLU A 131 8.21 2.98 -11.70
N ASN A 132 8.09 1.77 -12.23
CA ASN A 132 7.62 0.62 -11.47
C ASN A 132 8.62 0.17 -10.40
N ARG A 133 9.92 0.21 -10.69
CA ARG A 133 10.95 -0.10 -9.70
C ARG A 133 10.93 0.96 -8.60
N LEU A 134 10.82 2.23 -8.97
CA LEU A 134 10.76 3.36 -8.06
C LEU A 134 9.57 3.27 -7.09
N ARG A 135 8.40 2.82 -7.58
CA ARG A 135 7.20 2.57 -6.74
C ARG A 135 7.40 1.56 -5.60
N ASN A 136 8.41 0.70 -5.72
CA ASN A 136 8.70 -0.34 -4.74
C ASN A 136 9.91 -0.01 -3.86
N ILE A 137 10.52 1.17 -4.02
CA ILE A 137 11.67 1.60 -3.23
C ILE A 137 11.21 2.30 -1.95
N ASN A 138 11.72 1.85 -0.81
CA ASN A 138 11.53 2.52 0.47
C ASN A 138 12.63 3.57 0.68
N GLY A 139 12.31 4.84 0.43
CA GLY A 139 13.24 5.95 0.61
C GLY A 139 13.73 6.16 2.05
N ARG A 140 13.18 5.49 3.06
CA ARG A 140 13.71 5.50 4.44
C ARG A 140 14.88 4.54 4.63
N ASN A 141 14.96 3.48 3.82
CA ASN A 141 16.09 2.58 3.81
C ASN A 141 17.24 3.22 3.04
N LYS A 142 18.40 3.40 3.69
CA LYS A 142 19.56 4.06 3.07
C LYS A 142 20.00 3.40 1.76
N ASN A 143 20.06 2.06 1.72
CA ASN A 143 20.52 1.33 0.54
C ASN A 143 19.53 1.48 -0.63
N GLU A 144 18.23 1.42 -0.34
CA GLU A 144 17.20 1.59 -1.36
C GLU A 144 17.06 3.05 -1.79
N ARG A 145 17.32 4.01 -0.89
CA ARG A 145 17.36 5.45 -1.21
C ARG A 145 18.40 5.75 -2.29
N ASP A 146 19.60 5.18 -2.17
CA ASP A 146 20.67 5.38 -3.16
C ASP A 146 20.30 4.79 -4.53
N GLU A 147 19.63 3.64 -4.56
CA GLU A 147 19.06 3.07 -5.79
C GLU A 147 17.98 4.00 -6.39
N GLY A 148 17.06 4.48 -5.57
CA GLY A 148 15.98 5.37 -6.00
C GLY A 148 16.51 6.67 -6.60
N LEU A 149 17.56 7.26 -6.01
CA LEU A 149 18.21 8.46 -6.56
C LEU A 149 18.83 8.22 -7.95
N LYS A 150 19.43 7.04 -8.18
CA LYS A 150 19.94 6.66 -9.51
C LYS A 150 18.81 6.52 -10.53
N ILE A 151 17.71 5.88 -10.12
CA ILE A 151 16.52 5.72 -10.96
C ILE A 151 15.90 7.07 -11.32
N VAL A 152 15.71 7.97 -10.35
CA VAL A 152 15.20 9.33 -10.58
C VAL A 152 16.08 10.08 -11.58
N THR A 153 17.40 9.98 -11.43
CA THR A 153 18.35 10.64 -12.36
C THR A 153 18.17 10.14 -13.79
N LYS A 154 18.00 8.82 -13.96
CA LYS A 154 17.79 8.21 -15.27
C LYS A 154 16.42 8.57 -15.86
N LEU A 155 15.35 8.55 -15.07
CA LEU A 155 14.01 9.00 -15.47
C LEU A 155 14.03 10.46 -15.96
N LEU A 156 14.73 11.34 -15.26
CA LEU A 156 14.87 12.74 -15.70
C LEU A 156 15.65 12.89 -17.02
N SER A 157 16.63 12.02 -17.28
CA SER A 157 17.31 11.97 -18.59
C SER A 157 16.34 11.54 -19.69
N ILE A 158 15.62 10.43 -19.48
CA ILE A 158 14.63 9.90 -20.42
C ILE A 158 13.55 10.95 -20.71
N SER A 159 13.02 11.63 -19.68
CA SER A 159 12.04 12.70 -19.83
C SER A 159 12.56 13.83 -20.73
N ARG A 160 13.84 14.22 -20.58
CA ARG A 160 14.45 15.26 -21.40
C ARG A 160 14.59 14.82 -22.86
N GLU A 161 15.05 13.59 -23.09
CA GLU A 161 15.20 13.01 -24.42
C GLU A 161 13.84 12.89 -25.12
N LEU A 162 12.81 12.38 -24.44
CA LEU A 162 11.46 12.28 -25.00
C LEU A 162 10.83 13.65 -25.30
N LYS A 163 11.13 14.69 -24.50
CA LYS A 163 10.70 16.07 -24.76
C LYS A 163 11.36 16.68 -25.99
N GLN A 164 12.66 16.44 -26.19
CA GLN A 164 13.39 16.98 -27.34
C GLN A 164 12.86 16.44 -28.67
N CYS A 165 12.29 15.24 -28.67
CA CYS A 165 11.80 14.57 -29.86
C CYS A 165 10.26 14.66 -30.03
N ASP A 166 9.61 15.54 -29.26
CA ASP A 166 8.16 15.79 -29.21
C ASP A 166 7.32 14.50 -29.06
N CYS A 167 7.84 13.55 -28.29
CA CYS A 167 7.29 12.20 -28.19
C CYS A 167 6.99 11.78 -26.74
N LEU A 168 7.00 12.71 -25.79
CA LEU A 168 6.53 12.46 -24.43
C LEU A 168 5.02 12.74 -24.38
N PRO A 169 4.15 11.72 -24.34
CA PRO A 169 2.73 11.95 -24.12
C PRO A 169 2.55 12.64 -22.77
N ILE A 170 1.70 13.66 -22.70
CA ILE A 170 1.45 14.41 -21.46
C ILE A 170 1.08 13.48 -20.29
N PRO A 171 0.21 12.46 -20.44
CA PRO A 171 -0.09 11.51 -19.35
C PRO A 171 1.15 10.78 -18.82
N MET A 172 2.11 10.48 -19.69
CA MET A 172 3.34 9.80 -19.31
C MET A 172 4.28 10.72 -18.51
N GLY A 173 4.41 11.98 -18.95
CA GLY A 173 5.18 12.99 -18.20
C GLY A 173 4.61 13.23 -16.80
N VAL A 174 3.28 13.28 -16.69
CA VAL A 174 2.55 13.41 -15.42
C VAL A 174 2.84 12.21 -14.51
N GLY A 175 2.67 10.98 -15.01
CA GLY A 175 2.93 9.77 -14.23
C GLY A 175 4.38 9.68 -13.72
N MET A 176 5.35 10.03 -14.57
CA MET A 176 6.76 10.03 -14.18
C MET A 176 7.04 11.04 -13.06
N ASP A 177 6.53 12.28 -13.17
CA ASP A 177 6.69 13.29 -12.15
C ASP A 177 6.01 12.87 -10.83
N GLU A 178 4.83 12.24 -10.89
CA GLU A 178 4.17 11.68 -9.71
C GLU A 178 4.97 10.59 -9.01
N HIS A 179 5.52 9.61 -9.74
CA HIS A 179 6.31 8.53 -9.14
C HIS A 179 7.61 9.03 -8.51
N ILE A 180 8.25 10.03 -9.13
CA ILE A 180 9.41 10.70 -8.55
C ILE A 180 9.01 11.43 -7.27
N GLY A 181 7.85 12.11 -7.27
CA GLY A 181 7.29 12.75 -6.10
C GLY A 181 7.04 11.76 -4.95
N ASP A 182 6.40 10.62 -5.23
CA ASP A 182 6.08 9.58 -4.24
C ASP A 182 7.37 9.02 -3.60
N PHE A 183 8.42 8.80 -4.39
CA PHE A 183 9.72 8.39 -3.87
C PHE A 183 10.32 9.41 -2.90
N PHE A 184 10.39 10.69 -3.30
CA PHE A 184 10.92 11.74 -2.43
C PHE A 184 10.08 11.94 -1.17
N GLU A 185 8.77 11.78 -1.27
CA GLU A 185 7.89 11.83 -0.11
C GLU A 185 8.17 10.68 0.87
N SER A 186 8.48 9.48 0.36
CA SER A 186 8.82 8.31 1.18
C SER A 186 10.08 8.55 2.03
N CYS A 187 11.06 9.32 1.53
CA CYS A 187 12.28 9.70 2.26
C CYS A 187 12.01 10.45 3.57
N SER A 188 10.86 11.14 3.65
CA SER A 188 10.32 11.77 4.87
C SER A 188 11.16 12.89 5.53
N ASP A 189 12.32 13.26 5.00
CA ASP A 189 13.07 14.45 5.43
C ASP A 189 12.58 15.73 4.72
N ASP A 190 12.68 16.88 5.37
CA ASP A 190 12.16 18.17 4.86
C ASP A 190 12.67 18.53 3.48
N HIS A 191 13.95 18.25 3.20
CA HIS A 191 14.53 18.51 1.89
C HIS A 191 13.88 17.64 0.81
N SER A 192 13.71 16.34 1.07
CA SER A 192 13.03 15.42 0.16
C SER A 192 11.54 15.75 0.01
N LEU A 193 10.86 16.14 1.09
CA LEU A 193 9.48 16.60 1.03
C LEU A 193 9.32 17.84 0.13
N LYS A 194 10.21 18.83 0.22
CA LYS A 194 10.19 19.98 -0.71
C LYS A 194 10.35 19.54 -2.17
N ARG A 195 11.22 18.56 -2.44
CA ARG A 195 11.37 18.00 -3.80
C ARG A 195 10.11 17.26 -4.24
N ALA A 196 9.50 16.46 -3.37
CA ALA A 196 8.26 15.76 -3.66
C ALA A 196 7.16 16.74 -4.09
N LYS A 197 6.97 17.81 -3.31
CA LYS A 197 6.01 18.88 -3.65
C LYS A 197 6.27 19.46 -5.04
N ALA A 198 7.51 19.82 -5.35
CA ALA A 198 7.85 20.42 -6.64
C ALA A 198 7.52 19.49 -7.82
N PHE A 199 7.73 18.18 -7.67
CA PHE A 199 7.36 17.20 -8.69
C PHE A 199 5.85 17.05 -8.84
N TYR A 200 5.09 17.04 -7.74
CA TYR A 200 3.63 17.04 -7.82
C TYR A 200 3.08 18.33 -8.45
N GLU A 201 3.62 19.50 -8.11
CA GLU A 201 3.23 20.76 -8.76
C GLU A 201 3.48 20.72 -10.26
N LYS A 202 4.62 20.18 -10.68
CA LYS A 202 4.95 19.99 -12.09
C LYS A 202 3.96 19.04 -12.79
N ALA A 203 3.58 17.92 -12.16
CA ALA A 203 2.56 17.01 -12.66
C ALA A 203 1.20 17.70 -12.80
N ARG A 204 0.78 18.47 -11.79
CA ARG A 204 -0.48 19.23 -11.80
C ARG A 204 -0.51 20.24 -12.95
N ASP A 205 0.56 21.01 -13.12
CA ASP A 205 0.63 22.05 -14.13
C ASP A 205 0.60 21.44 -15.54
N ALA A 206 1.22 20.27 -15.74
CA ALA A 206 1.12 19.51 -16.99
C ALA A 206 -0.32 19.02 -17.27
N ILE A 207 -1.05 18.54 -16.25
CA ILE A 207 -2.47 18.16 -16.38
C ILE A 207 -3.31 19.38 -16.78
N VAL A 208 -3.09 20.54 -16.14
CA VAL A 208 -3.83 21.78 -16.43
C VAL A 208 -3.56 22.27 -17.84
N ALA A 209 -2.29 22.28 -18.28
CA ALA A 209 -1.90 22.75 -19.60
C ALA A 209 -2.52 21.93 -20.74
N TRP A 210 -2.82 20.65 -20.49
CA TRP A 210 -3.39 19.76 -21.50
C TRP A 210 -4.90 19.95 -21.72
N GLY A 211 -5.64 20.48 -20.74
CA GLY A 211 -7.05 20.87 -20.91
C GLY A 211 -8.08 19.74 -21.02
N GLY A 212 -7.70 18.47 -20.81
CA GLY A 212 -8.58 17.30 -20.94
C GLY A 212 -9.42 16.91 -19.71
N GLU A 213 -10.35 15.96 -19.88
CA GLU A 213 -11.31 15.44 -18.88
C GLU A 213 -10.71 14.73 -17.64
N TYR A 214 -9.40 14.79 -17.42
CA TYR A 214 -8.72 14.15 -16.28
C TYR A 214 -8.83 14.98 -15.00
N LYS A 215 -10.05 15.44 -14.68
CA LYS A 215 -10.37 16.08 -13.38
C LYS A 215 -9.96 15.20 -12.20
N LEU A 216 -9.86 13.88 -12.39
CA LEU A 216 -9.50 12.88 -11.38
C LEU A 216 -7.99 12.86 -11.08
N ASP A 217 -7.14 12.88 -12.09
CA ASP A 217 -5.68 12.91 -11.90
C ASP A 217 -5.25 14.23 -11.25
N ARG A 218 -5.89 15.34 -11.64
CA ARG A 218 -5.63 16.63 -10.98
C ARG A 218 -5.94 16.59 -9.49
N LYS A 219 -7.09 16.05 -9.08
CA LYS A 219 -7.45 15.90 -7.66
C LYS A 219 -6.46 15.00 -6.92
N GLY A 220 -5.99 13.92 -7.57
CA GLY A 220 -4.97 13.03 -7.03
C GLY A 220 -3.62 13.72 -6.80
N VAL A 221 -3.19 14.56 -7.74
CA VAL A 221 -1.95 15.32 -7.59
C VAL A 221 -2.10 16.45 -6.55
N ASP A 222 -3.21 17.18 -6.58
CA ASP A 222 -3.53 18.21 -5.58
C ASP A 222 -3.56 17.63 -4.15
N TYR A 223 -4.03 16.39 -4.00
CA TYR A 223 -3.95 15.63 -2.75
C TYR A 223 -2.51 15.44 -2.30
N LYS A 224 -1.64 14.94 -3.17
CA LYS A 224 -0.23 14.67 -2.86
C LYS A 224 0.49 15.95 -2.47
N ILE A 225 0.20 17.08 -3.13
CA ILE A 225 0.73 18.42 -2.76
C ILE A 225 0.31 18.79 -1.33
N LYS A 226 -0.99 18.80 -1.03
CA LYS A 226 -1.51 19.15 0.31
C LYS A 226 -0.94 18.25 1.41
N ARG A 227 -0.80 16.95 1.12
CA ARG A 227 -0.22 15.97 2.04
C ARG A 227 1.23 16.31 2.39
N VAL A 228 2.04 16.69 1.39
CA VAL A 228 3.43 17.10 1.61
C VAL A 228 3.51 18.44 2.33
N GLU A 229 2.65 19.41 2.01
CA GLU A 229 2.57 20.70 2.71
C GLU A 229 2.27 20.51 4.20
N ALA A 230 1.33 19.61 4.54
CA ALA A 230 1.02 19.28 5.92
C ALA A 230 2.22 18.66 6.66
N LYS A 231 3.05 17.86 5.97
CA LYS A 231 4.29 17.30 6.54
C LYS A 231 5.36 18.38 6.75
N LEU A 232 5.52 19.31 5.81
CA LEU A 232 6.49 20.41 5.88
C LEU A 232 6.10 21.51 6.87
N GLY A 233 4.80 21.73 7.08
CA GLY A 233 4.28 22.82 7.89
C GLY A 233 4.56 22.67 9.39
N GLY A 234 5.09 21.53 9.85
CA GLY A 234 5.47 21.30 11.25
C GLY A 234 4.36 21.67 12.24
N GLY A 235 3.09 21.56 11.80
CA GLY A 235 1.98 22.27 12.40
C GLY A 235 1.81 21.95 13.89
N SER A 236 1.30 22.95 14.62
CA SER A 236 0.83 22.75 16.00
C SER A 236 -0.12 21.55 16.08
N GLY A 237 -0.36 21.00 17.28
CA GLY A 237 -1.19 19.79 17.44
C GLY A 237 -2.55 19.86 16.72
N ASN A 238 -3.12 21.06 16.59
CA ASN A 238 -4.39 21.31 15.92
C ASN A 238 -4.26 21.26 14.37
N ASP A 239 -3.21 21.87 13.79
CA ASP A 239 -2.95 21.85 12.34
C ASP A 239 -2.68 20.43 11.82
N ARG A 240 -1.98 19.62 12.62
CA ARG A 240 -1.69 18.22 12.31
C ARG A 240 -2.98 17.36 12.32
N GLN A 241 -3.92 17.67 13.20
CA GLN A 241 -5.23 16.98 13.26
C GLN A 241 -6.13 17.39 12.10
N VAL A 242 -6.16 18.68 11.72
CA VAL A 242 -6.88 19.18 10.54
C VAL A 242 -6.33 18.56 9.25
N GLY A 243 -5.00 18.46 9.11
CA GLY A 243 -4.35 17.79 7.98
C GLY A 243 -4.70 16.31 7.88
N LYS A 244 -4.73 15.59 9.01
CA LYS A 244 -5.17 14.19 9.09
C LYS A 244 -6.63 14.02 8.64
N ALA A 245 -7.55 14.84 9.17
CA ALA A 245 -8.97 14.77 8.82
C ALA A 245 -9.22 15.06 7.33
N ALA A 246 -8.52 16.06 6.76
CA ALA A 246 -8.59 16.35 5.34
C ALA A 246 -8.06 15.19 4.49
N ALA A 247 -6.97 14.53 4.91
CA ALA A 247 -6.40 13.38 4.22
C ALA A 247 -7.34 12.16 4.26
N VAL A 248 -7.99 11.89 5.40
CA VAL A 248 -9.01 10.84 5.52
C VAL A 248 -10.16 11.10 4.56
N LYS A 249 -10.75 12.30 4.59
CA LYS A 249 -11.88 12.66 3.71
C LYS A 249 -11.53 12.47 2.23
N LEU A 250 -10.33 12.89 1.84
CA LEU A 250 -9.88 12.84 0.45
C LEU A 250 -9.66 11.41 -0.05
N LEU A 251 -9.05 10.54 0.77
CA LEU A 251 -8.91 9.12 0.43
C LEU A 251 -10.23 8.36 0.49
N GLN A 252 -11.19 8.81 1.31
CA GLN A 252 -12.56 8.30 1.31
C GLN A 252 -13.24 8.59 -0.03
N GLU A 253 -13.20 9.84 -0.50
CA GLU A 253 -13.78 10.23 -1.80
C GLU A 253 -13.18 9.43 -2.97
N ARG A 254 -11.86 9.16 -2.95
CA ARG A 254 -11.21 8.32 -3.97
C ARG A 254 -11.68 6.87 -3.87
N TYR A 255 -11.79 6.32 -2.67
CA TYR A 255 -12.27 4.95 -2.47
C TYR A 255 -13.71 4.80 -2.95
N ASP A 256 -14.61 5.70 -2.55
CA ASP A 256 -16.02 5.69 -2.94
C ASP A 256 -16.19 5.78 -4.46
N TYR A 257 -15.35 6.61 -5.12
CA TYR A 257 -15.31 6.70 -6.57
C TYR A 257 -14.92 5.37 -7.23
N CYS A 258 -13.84 4.71 -6.76
CA CYS A 258 -13.43 3.42 -7.31
C CYS A 258 -14.51 2.34 -7.11
N VAL A 259 -15.17 2.33 -5.94
CA VAL A 259 -16.31 1.45 -5.66
C VAL A 259 -17.43 1.67 -6.66
N ALA A 260 -17.76 2.93 -6.98
CA ALA A 260 -18.81 3.27 -7.94
C ALA A 260 -18.49 2.83 -9.38
N LEU A 261 -17.20 2.79 -9.76
CA LEU A 261 -16.77 2.27 -11.06
C LEU A 261 -16.87 0.74 -11.17
N GLY A 262 -16.84 0.03 -10.04
CA GLY A 262 -16.85 -1.44 -10.01
C GLY A 262 -15.53 -2.09 -10.45
N ASP A 263 -14.44 -1.33 -10.54
CA ASP A 263 -13.10 -1.89 -10.75
C ASP A 263 -12.55 -2.41 -9.41
N ASP A 264 -12.54 -3.74 -9.28
CA ASP A 264 -12.07 -4.45 -8.10
C ASP A 264 -10.61 -4.10 -7.73
N ASN A 265 -9.71 -3.95 -8.71
CA ASN A 265 -8.28 -3.75 -8.44
C ASN A 265 -7.99 -2.32 -7.95
N ASP A 266 -8.58 -1.33 -8.63
CA ASP A 266 -8.48 0.07 -8.22
C ASP A 266 -9.15 0.32 -6.87
N THR A 267 -10.28 -0.35 -6.61
CA THR A 267 -10.98 -0.29 -5.33
C THR A 267 -10.13 -0.85 -4.19
N ILE A 268 -9.48 -2.01 -4.40
CA ILE A 268 -8.59 -2.60 -3.39
C ILE A 268 -7.43 -1.66 -3.09
N THR A 269 -6.80 -1.10 -4.13
CA THR A 269 -5.65 -0.20 -3.98
C THR A 269 -6.03 1.09 -3.26
N ALA A 270 -7.14 1.73 -3.65
CA ALA A 270 -7.66 2.91 -2.98
C ALA A 270 -8.03 2.62 -1.51
N GLY A 271 -8.63 1.46 -1.25
CA GLY A 271 -9.02 1.03 0.09
C GLY A 271 -7.83 0.81 1.03
N ILE A 272 -6.74 0.22 0.55
CA ILE A 272 -5.50 0.05 1.35
C ILE A 272 -4.96 1.41 1.78
N ASN A 273 -4.92 2.37 0.85
CA ASN A 273 -4.44 3.73 1.12
C ASN A 273 -5.34 4.42 2.15
N LEU A 274 -6.67 4.29 2.00
CA LEU A 274 -7.64 4.81 2.97
C LEU A 274 -7.46 4.19 4.36
N ALA A 275 -7.33 2.87 4.45
CA ALA A 275 -7.10 2.19 5.72
C ALA A 275 -5.81 2.66 6.42
N SER A 276 -4.75 2.90 5.65
CA SER A 276 -3.48 3.41 6.17
C SER A 276 -3.61 4.82 6.75
N VAL A 277 -4.32 5.73 6.07
CA VAL A 277 -4.54 7.08 6.61
C VAL A 277 -5.50 7.07 7.80
N LEU A 278 -6.52 6.21 7.79
CA LEU A 278 -7.42 6.04 8.92
C LEU A 278 -6.64 5.63 10.16
N HIS A 279 -5.79 4.59 10.04
CA HIS A 279 -4.96 4.11 11.14
C HIS A 279 -4.03 5.20 11.68
N THR A 280 -3.26 5.86 10.82
CA THR A 280 -2.35 6.94 11.23
C THR A 280 -3.07 8.21 11.70
N SER A 281 -4.37 8.33 11.42
CA SER A 281 -5.25 9.41 11.89
C SER A 281 -6.07 9.02 13.12
N ASP A 282 -5.72 7.90 13.77
CA ASP A 282 -6.31 7.44 15.02
C ASP A 282 -7.75 6.87 14.84
N HIS A 283 -8.16 6.51 13.61
CA HIS A 283 -9.43 5.84 13.27
C HIS A 283 -9.24 4.31 13.17
N ALA A 284 -8.75 3.66 14.23
CA ALA A 284 -8.39 2.25 14.17
C ALA A 284 -9.60 1.34 13.93
N ILE A 285 -10.75 1.63 14.53
CA ILE A 285 -11.99 0.84 14.31
C ILE A 285 -12.37 0.84 12.82
N GLU A 286 -12.41 2.01 12.19
CA GLU A 286 -12.78 2.15 10.78
C GLU A 286 -11.75 1.51 9.85
N ALA A 287 -10.45 1.69 10.15
CA ALA A 287 -9.37 1.05 9.41
C ALA A 287 -9.46 -0.48 9.47
N GLU A 288 -9.67 -1.06 10.66
CA GLU A 288 -9.78 -2.51 10.86
C GLU A 288 -10.96 -3.09 10.08
N ARG A 289 -12.15 -2.48 10.19
CA ARG A 289 -13.34 -2.93 9.45
C ARG A 289 -13.18 -2.84 7.94
N LEU A 290 -12.52 -1.80 7.44
CA LEU A 290 -12.23 -1.66 6.02
C LEU A 290 -11.26 -2.76 5.57
N LEU A 291 -10.19 -3.01 6.32
CA LEU A 291 -9.19 -4.03 5.98
C LEU A 291 -9.78 -5.44 5.97
N ASP A 292 -10.66 -5.79 6.90
CA ASP A 292 -11.35 -7.09 6.89
C ASP A 292 -12.13 -7.30 5.57
N LYS A 293 -12.87 -6.27 5.11
CA LYS A 293 -13.59 -6.31 3.82
C LYS A 293 -12.63 -6.40 2.63
N LEU A 294 -11.53 -5.64 2.66
CA LEU A 294 -10.54 -5.62 1.59
C LEU A 294 -9.75 -6.93 1.50
N ILE A 295 -9.48 -7.62 2.62
CA ILE A 295 -8.80 -8.92 2.61
C ILE A 295 -9.68 -9.97 1.93
N VAL A 296 -10.98 -10.00 2.22
CA VAL A 296 -11.94 -10.89 1.55
C VAL A 296 -11.96 -10.62 0.05
N SER A 297 -12.08 -9.35 -0.34
CA SER A 297 -12.12 -8.94 -1.75
C SER A 297 -10.80 -9.23 -2.47
N SER A 298 -9.66 -8.89 -1.86
CA SER A 298 -8.34 -9.11 -2.44
C SER A 298 -7.99 -10.59 -2.55
N ARG A 299 -8.38 -11.43 -1.58
CA ARG A 299 -8.25 -12.90 -1.73
C ARG A 299 -9.09 -13.43 -2.89
N ARG A 300 -10.29 -12.90 -3.09
CA ARG A 300 -11.16 -13.26 -4.23
C ARG A 300 -10.54 -12.81 -5.55
N VAL A 301 -10.12 -11.56 -5.67
CA VAL A 301 -9.67 -11.01 -6.94
C VAL A 301 -8.26 -11.49 -7.28
N HIS A 302 -7.35 -11.40 -6.30
CA HIS A 302 -5.93 -11.59 -6.54
C HIS A 302 -5.35 -12.92 -6.04
N GLY A 303 -6.00 -13.56 -5.06
CA GLY A 303 -5.47 -14.71 -4.34
C GLY A 303 -4.70 -14.32 -3.07
N SER A 304 -4.41 -15.31 -2.23
CA SER A 304 -3.82 -15.09 -0.90
C SER A 304 -2.39 -14.56 -0.94
N ASN A 305 -1.58 -15.00 -1.89
CA ASN A 305 -0.14 -14.67 -1.94
C ASN A 305 0.15 -13.38 -2.71
N HIS A 306 -0.86 -12.74 -3.30
CA HIS A 306 -0.67 -11.52 -4.06
C HIS A 306 -0.20 -10.37 -3.17
N ASN A 307 0.67 -9.50 -3.70
CA ASN A 307 1.27 -8.41 -2.94
C ASN A 307 0.23 -7.48 -2.28
N GLN A 308 -0.86 -7.15 -2.97
CA GLN A 308 -1.93 -6.33 -2.37
C GLN A 308 -2.65 -7.06 -1.21
N THR A 309 -2.86 -8.37 -1.32
CA THR A 309 -3.45 -9.16 -0.23
C THR A 309 -2.52 -9.19 0.98
N GLN A 310 -1.21 -9.37 0.75
CA GLN A 310 -0.20 -9.36 1.81
C GLN A 310 -0.08 -7.98 2.47
N LYS A 311 -0.16 -6.89 1.70
CA LYS A 311 -0.22 -5.53 2.24
C LYS A 311 -1.43 -5.31 3.14
N CYS A 312 -2.63 -5.76 2.74
CA CYS A 312 -3.81 -5.69 3.60
C CYS A 312 -3.60 -6.44 4.93
N LEU A 313 -3.04 -7.65 4.86
CA LEU A 313 -2.80 -8.48 6.05
C LEU A 313 -1.79 -7.84 7.01
N SER A 314 -0.68 -7.34 6.47
CA SER A 314 0.35 -6.64 7.25
C SER A 314 -0.18 -5.35 7.87
N LEU A 315 -0.97 -4.56 7.12
CA LEU A 315 -1.59 -3.35 7.66
C LEU A 315 -2.64 -3.67 8.73
N LEU A 316 -3.42 -4.74 8.56
CA LEU A 316 -4.37 -5.20 9.58
C LEU A 316 -3.65 -5.61 10.86
N GLN A 317 -2.51 -6.30 10.75
CA GLN A 317 -1.69 -6.65 11.90
C GLN A 317 -1.24 -5.40 12.68
N SER A 318 -0.74 -4.38 11.97
CA SER A 318 -0.35 -3.10 12.58
C SER A 318 -1.53 -2.37 13.24
N VAL A 319 -2.70 -2.35 12.58
CA VAL A 319 -3.93 -1.76 13.16
C VAL A 319 -4.37 -2.49 14.42
N LYS A 320 -4.11 -3.80 14.52
CA LYS A 320 -4.47 -4.64 15.67
C LYS A 320 -3.55 -4.49 16.88
N GLU A 321 -2.42 -3.80 16.76
CA GLU A 321 -1.57 -3.49 17.90
C GLU A 321 -2.28 -2.50 18.83
N ARG A 322 -2.51 -2.89 20.09
CA ARG A 322 -3.23 -2.05 21.07
C ARG A 322 -2.26 -1.29 21.95
N TRP A 323 -1.90 -0.09 21.53
CA TRP A 323 -0.87 0.71 22.20
C TRP A 323 -1.39 1.29 23.53
N VAL A 324 -0.61 1.14 24.59
CA VAL A 324 -0.94 1.64 25.93
C VAL A 324 0.29 2.27 26.59
N ILE A 325 0.04 3.12 27.59
CA ILE A 325 1.05 3.72 28.44
C ILE A 325 0.87 3.18 29.86
N LEU A 326 1.98 2.88 30.55
CA LEU A 326 1.98 2.69 32.00
C LEU A 326 2.13 4.03 32.71
N HIS A 327 1.19 4.35 33.60
CA HIS A 327 1.18 5.63 34.33
C HIS A 327 2.46 5.90 35.12
N SER A 328 3.10 4.86 35.67
CA SER A 328 4.33 4.95 36.47
C SER A 328 5.58 5.26 35.65
N GLU A 329 5.62 4.87 34.38
CA GLU A 329 6.87 4.83 33.59
C GLU A 329 6.84 5.76 32.37
N GLN A 330 5.66 6.22 31.94
CA GLN A 330 5.49 7.03 30.71
C GLN A 330 6.10 6.36 29.46
N GLN A 331 6.17 5.02 29.46
CA GLN A 331 6.64 4.20 28.34
C GLN A 331 5.48 3.54 27.60
N TRP A 332 5.67 3.29 26.31
CA TRP A 332 4.69 2.61 25.46
C TRP A 332 4.83 1.09 25.57
N PHE A 333 3.69 0.41 25.57
CA PHE A 333 3.58 -1.03 25.55
C PHE A 333 2.45 -1.45 24.60
N GLU A 334 2.50 -2.69 24.12
CA GLU A 334 1.36 -3.31 23.48
C GLU A 334 0.54 -4.06 24.54
N ALA A 335 -0.76 -3.78 24.62
CA ALA A 335 -1.68 -4.58 25.39
C ALA A 335 -2.06 -5.83 24.59
N LEU A 336 -1.90 -7.00 25.22
CA LEU A 336 -2.14 -8.29 24.55
C LEU A 336 -3.47 -8.93 24.95
N LYS A 337 -3.81 -8.88 26.24
CA LYS A 337 -5.08 -9.44 26.77
C LYS A 337 -5.32 -9.07 28.21
N TYR A 338 -6.58 -9.17 28.62
CA TYR A 338 -6.95 -9.16 30.03
C TYR A 338 -6.86 -10.54 30.70
N LYS A 339 -6.52 -10.56 31.99
CA LYS A 339 -6.55 -11.73 32.90
C LYS A 339 -7.37 -11.39 34.16
N LYS A 340 -7.77 -12.43 34.90
CA LYS A 340 -8.52 -12.31 36.17
C LYS A 340 -9.77 -11.42 36.03
N ASN A 341 -10.64 -11.72 35.07
CA ASN A 341 -11.87 -10.98 34.76
C ASN A 341 -11.65 -9.48 34.51
N GLY A 342 -10.57 -9.13 33.82
CA GLY A 342 -10.25 -7.73 33.51
C GLY A 342 -9.53 -6.97 34.63
N LYS A 343 -9.18 -7.61 35.75
CA LYS A 343 -8.43 -6.95 36.84
C LYS A 343 -6.93 -6.79 36.57
N LYS A 344 -6.36 -7.64 35.70
CA LYS A 344 -4.97 -7.53 35.26
C LYS A 344 -4.88 -7.47 33.74
N CYS A 345 -3.91 -6.72 33.22
CA CYS A 345 -3.59 -6.67 31.79
C CYS A 345 -2.22 -7.29 31.54
N VAL A 346 -2.12 -8.13 30.52
CA VAL A 346 -0.85 -8.62 29.99
C VAL A 346 -0.40 -7.63 28.93
N ILE A 347 0.82 -7.12 29.06
CA ILE A 347 1.41 -6.14 28.16
C ILE A 347 2.81 -6.58 27.73
N GLN A 348 3.26 -6.15 26.57
CA GLN A 348 4.58 -6.42 26.02
C GLN A 348 5.30 -5.11 25.71
N GLY A 349 6.57 -5.00 26.12
CA GLY A 349 7.38 -3.81 25.91
C GLY A 349 8.55 -3.70 26.89
N PRO A 350 9.07 -2.50 27.13
CA PRO A 350 8.68 -1.24 26.50
C PRO A 350 9.00 -1.19 25.01
N ILE A 351 8.13 -0.55 24.22
CA ILE A 351 8.29 -0.37 22.77
C ILE A 351 9.34 0.73 22.53
N LYS A 352 10.35 0.41 21.72
CA LYS A 352 11.39 1.34 21.24
C LYS A 352 11.24 1.56 19.74
N GLU A 353 11.83 2.63 19.22
CA GLU A 353 11.87 2.91 17.78
C GLU A 353 13.30 2.70 17.23
N PRO A 354 13.50 1.82 16.22
CA PRO A 354 12.51 0.92 15.62
C PRO A 354 12.10 -0.22 16.56
N ARG A 355 10.86 -0.71 16.42
CA ARG A 355 10.31 -1.77 17.26
C ARG A 355 10.99 -3.12 16.99
N VAL A 356 11.45 -3.79 18.05
CA VAL A 356 12.08 -5.13 18.00
C VAL A 356 11.37 -6.03 19.02
N THR A 357 10.32 -6.74 18.56
CA THR A 357 9.43 -7.52 19.44
C THR A 357 10.13 -8.62 20.23
N ASP A 358 11.19 -9.20 19.68
CA ASP A 358 11.95 -10.31 20.30
C ASP A 358 12.73 -9.88 21.55
N GLU A 359 13.00 -8.58 21.70
CA GLU A 359 13.68 -8.01 22.86
C GLU A 359 12.70 -7.52 23.94
N GLU A 360 11.40 -7.43 23.60
CA GLU A 360 10.36 -6.92 24.50
C GLU A 360 9.95 -7.97 25.54
N LYS A 361 9.77 -7.54 26.79
CA LYS A 361 9.34 -8.44 27.87
C LYS A 361 7.83 -8.41 28.01
N THR A 362 7.24 -9.58 28.20
CA THR A 362 5.82 -9.70 28.58
C THR A 362 5.68 -9.63 30.09
N ILE A 363 4.94 -8.64 30.59
CA ILE A 363 4.64 -8.47 32.01
C ILE A 363 3.13 -8.44 32.26
N THR A 364 2.71 -8.62 33.50
CA THR A 364 1.30 -8.54 33.90
C THR A 364 1.12 -7.50 34.99
N VAL A 365 0.36 -6.44 34.66
CA VAL A 365 0.11 -5.29 35.53
C VAL A 365 -1.35 -5.21 35.97
N PRO A 366 -1.69 -4.51 37.06
CA PRO A 366 -3.06 -4.13 37.35
C PRO A 366 -3.67 -3.32 36.19
N SER A 367 -4.89 -3.64 35.76
CA SER A 367 -5.52 -2.95 34.63
C SER A 367 -5.73 -1.45 34.90
N GLY A 368 -5.83 -1.05 36.16
CA GLY A 368 -5.97 0.35 36.56
C GLY A 368 -4.73 1.21 36.29
N GLU A 369 -3.56 0.59 36.05
CA GLU A 369 -2.31 1.27 35.70
C GLU A 369 -2.15 1.48 34.19
N VAL A 370 -2.94 0.76 33.39
CA VAL A 370 -2.92 0.83 31.92
C VAL A 370 -3.73 2.03 31.45
N ARG A 371 -3.14 2.81 30.55
CA ARG A 371 -3.72 3.99 29.93
C ARG A 371 -3.76 3.79 28.41
N PRO A 372 -4.92 3.77 27.75
CA PRO A 372 -4.96 3.59 26.30
C PRO A 372 -4.26 4.77 25.60
N TYR A 373 -3.49 4.48 24.56
CA TYR A 373 -2.87 5.50 23.72
C TYR A 373 -3.85 5.98 22.64
N LYS A 374 -3.53 7.11 22.00
CA LYS A 374 -4.30 7.64 20.87
C LYS A 374 -4.43 6.58 19.77
N GLY A 375 -5.62 6.51 19.17
CA GLY A 375 -5.97 5.51 18.16
C GLY A 375 -6.32 4.13 18.72
N THR A 376 -6.23 3.89 20.03
CA THR A 376 -6.57 2.59 20.60
C THR A 376 -8.09 2.43 20.70
N PRO A 377 -8.67 1.35 20.12
CA PRO A 377 -10.06 1.01 20.32
C PRO A 377 -10.34 0.70 21.80
N VAL A 378 -11.42 1.28 22.33
CA VAL A 378 -11.86 1.10 23.70
C VAL A 378 -13.35 0.83 23.79
N MET A 379 -13.76 0.19 24.88
CA MET A 379 -15.15 -0.03 25.26
C MET A 379 -15.43 0.68 26.58
N PHE A 380 -16.56 1.40 26.63
CA PHE A 380 -17.02 2.05 27.86
C PHE A 380 -17.52 1.03 28.88
N HIS A 381 -17.21 1.25 30.16
CA HIS A 381 -17.73 0.45 31.26
C HIS A 381 -17.84 1.25 32.58
N GLY A 382 -18.70 0.78 33.48
CA GLY A 382 -18.81 1.32 34.84
C GLY A 382 -19.29 2.77 34.92
N LEU A 383 -19.84 3.34 33.84
CA LEU A 383 -20.44 4.66 33.86
C LEU A 383 -21.77 4.61 34.62
N LYS A 384 -21.89 5.43 35.67
CA LYS A 384 -23.13 5.54 36.47
C LYS A 384 -24.12 6.55 35.87
N LYS A 385 -23.64 7.75 35.51
CA LYS A 385 -24.48 8.84 34.99
C LYS A 385 -24.84 8.69 33.52
N ALA A 386 -24.01 8.00 32.74
CA ALA A 386 -24.21 7.73 31.33
C ALA A 386 -24.22 6.22 31.07
N ALA A 387 -25.04 5.49 31.82
CA ALA A 387 -25.06 4.03 31.79
C ALA A 387 -25.39 3.46 30.41
N HIS A 388 -26.13 4.20 29.58
CA HIS A 388 -26.46 3.87 28.19
C HIS A 388 -25.23 3.81 27.25
N LEU A 389 -24.07 4.32 27.68
CA LEU A 389 -22.83 4.23 26.91
C LEU A 389 -22.04 2.96 27.24
N ASN A 390 -22.32 2.27 28.37
CA ASN A 390 -21.59 1.04 28.71
C ASN A 390 -21.79 -0.02 27.62
N GLY A 391 -20.69 -0.62 27.16
CA GLY A 391 -20.69 -1.58 26.05
C GLY A 391 -20.53 -0.95 24.67
N LYS A 392 -20.75 0.36 24.52
CA LYS A 392 -20.40 1.06 23.26
C LYS A 392 -18.89 1.13 23.10
N ILE A 393 -18.45 1.14 21.84
CA ILE A 393 -17.03 1.15 21.45
C ILE A 393 -16.67 2.46 20.73
N GLY A 394 -15.40 2.84 20.80
CA GLY A 394 -14.87 4.01 20.12
C GLY A 394 -13.35 4.06 20.12
N ASP A 395 -12.78 4.97 19.34
CA ASP A 395 -11.34 5.22 19.30
C ASP A 395 -10.96 6.35 20.26
N VAL A 396 -9.88 6.17 21.02
CA VAL A 396 -9.29 7.25 21.81
C VAL A 396 -8.66 8.29 20.88
N ARG A 397 -9.12 9.55 20.94
CA ARG A 397 -8.60 10.64 20.08
C ARG A 397 -7.79 11.67 20.82
N GLU A 398 -8.05 11.91 22.08
CA GLU A 398 -7.28 12.87 22.84
C GLU A 398 -7.27 12.50 24.32
N TYR A 399 -6.23 12.92 25.02
CA TYR A 399 -6.17 12.85 26.48
C TYR A 399 -5.98 14.25 27.04
N ASN A 400 -6.97 14.69 27.80
CA ASN A 400 -6.96 15.99 28.46
C ASN A 400 -6.35 15.83 29.86
N THR A 401 -5.13 16.34 30.01
CA THR A 401 -4.34 16.25 31.26
C THR A 401 -4.94 17.06 32.41
N SER A 402 -5.65 18.16 32.13
CA SER A 402 -6.23 19.01 33.18
C SER A 402 -7.47 18.41 33.82
N THR A 403 -8.21 17.57 33.07
CA THR A 403 -9.42 16.91 33.54
C THR A 403 -9.24 15.42 33.83
N ASP A 404 -8.09 14.85 33.47
CA ASP A 404 -7.79 13.40 33.51
C ASP A 404 -8.88 12.59 32.79
N ARG A 405 -9.18 13.01 31.55
CA ARG A 405 -10.20 12.38 30.71
C ARG A 405 -9.73 12.20 29.29
N TYR A 406 -10.17 11.10 28.69
CA TYR A 406 -10.02 10.81 27.29
C TYR A 406 -11.22 11.31 26.51
N GLU A 407 -10.96 11.94 25.37
CA GLU A 407 -11.95 12.11 24.33
C GLU A 407 -11.99 10.85 23.47
N VAL A 408 -13.15 10.19 23.46
CA VAL A 408 -13.39 8.97 22.71
C VAL A 408 -14.43 9.25 21.64
N HIS A 409 -14.08 8.95 20.39
CA HIS A 409 -14.97 9.07 19.25
C HIS A 409 -15.64 7.71 19.03
N LEU A 410 -16.95 7.67 19.24
CA LEU A 410 -17.75 6.45 19.13
C LEU A 410 -17.78 5.97 17.68
N GLU A 411 -17.91 4.65 17.51
CA GLU A 411 -18.12 4.06 16.18
C GLU A 411 -19.40 4.56 15.51
N ASP A 412 -20.45 4.77 16.32
CA ASP A 412 -21.69 5.42 15.89
C ASP A 412 -21.42 6.91 15.63
N LYS A 413 -21.26 7.24 14.34
CA LYS A 413 -20.97 8.59 13.84
C LYS A 413 -22.09 9.60 14.16
N GLY A 414 -23.28 9.15 14.56
CA GLY A 414 -24.37 10.02 15.01
C GLY A 414 -24.18 10.56 16.42
N LEU A 415 -23.26 9.98 17.20
CA LEU A 415 -22.99 10.39 18.58
C LEU A 415 -21.81 11.34 18.66
N LYS A 416 -21.94 12.36 19.52
CA LYS A 416 -20.84 13.28 19.81
C LYS A 416 -19.70 12.55 20.54
N PRO A 417 -18.45 13.02 20.42
CA PRO A 417 -17.34 12.53 21.23
C PRO A 417 -17.66 12.57 22.72
N VAL A 418 -17.21 11.56 23.46
CA VAL A 418 -17.50 11.40 24.90
C VAL A 418 -16.21 11.53 25.69
N LEU A 419 -16.27 12.34 26.75
CA LEU A 419 -15.19 12.47 27.73
C LEU A 419 -15.34 11.44 28.86
N ALA A 420 -14.37 10.54 29.02
CA ALA A 420 -14.37 9.53 30.08
C ALA A 420 -13.01 9.37 30.77
N LYS A 421 -13.05 9.03 32.06
CA LYS A 421 -11.85 8.68 32.81
C LYS A 421 -11.32 7.33 32.35
N HIS A 422 -10.01 7.10 32.51
CA HIS A 422 -9.39 5.80 32.19
C HIS A 422 -10.10 4.61 32.85
N GLY A 423 -10.59 4.77 34.09
CA GLY A 423 -11.26 3.70 34.84
C GLY A 423 -12.65 3.34 34.30
N ASN A 424 -13.13 4.08 33.31
CA ASN A 424 -14.36 3.81 32.58
C ASN A 424 -14.11 3.30 31.16
N LEU A 425 -12.85 3.04 30.78
CA LEU A 425 -12.44 2.57 29.47
C LEU A 425 -11.66 1.26 29.59
N LYS A 426 -12.00 0.29 28.76
CA LYS A 426 -11.23 -0.94 28.56
C LYS A 426 -10.70 -0.99 27.15
N VAL A 427 -9.44 -1.36 26.98
CA VAL A 427 -8.86 -1.66 25.67
C VAL A 427 -9.66 -2.78 25.03
N LEU A 428 -10.03 -2.59 23.77
CA LEU A 428 -10.77 -3.56 22.97
C LEU A 428 -9.78 -4.28 22.03
N PHE A 429 -9.57 -5.57 22.27
CA PHE A 429 -8.62 -6.38 21.47
C PHE A 429 -9.23 -6.80 20.14
N ASP A 430 -10.47 -7.31 20.17
CA ASP A 430 -11.21 -7.75 18.99
C ASP A 430 -12.45 -6.88 18.81
N LEU A 431 -12.67 -6.40 17.60
CA LEU A 431 -13.90 -5.67 17.29
C LEU A 431 -15.09 -6.65 17.22
N PRO A 432 -16.22 -6.31 17.85
CA PRO A 432 -17.45 -7.06 17.63
C PRO A 432 -17.90 -6.91 16.17
N ASN A 433 -18.61 -7.92 15.66
CA ASN A 433 -19.31 -7.81 14.40
C ASN A 433 -20.22 -6.57 14.43
N PRO A 434 -20.31 -5.81 13.33
CA PRO A 434 -21.18 -4.64 13.30
C PRO A 434 -22.61 -5.12 13.55
N THR A 435 -23.26 -4.57 14.57
CA THR A 435 -24.68 -4.81 14.82
C THR A 435 -25.45 -4.35 13.57
N LYS A 436 -26.31 -5.20 13.01
CA LYS A 436 -27.11 -4.92 11.80
C LYS A 436 -28.12 -3.76 11.94
N GLU A 437 -28.01 -2.96 12.99
CA GLU A 437 -28.92 -1.90 13.36
C GLU A 437 -28.28 -0.53 13.07
N SER A 438 -28.12 -0.19 11.79
CA SER A 438 -28.03 1.20 11.27
C SER A 438 -27.74 1.16 9.77
N SER A 439 -28.72 0.67 9.02
CA SER A 439 -28.88 0.97 7.59
C SER A 439 -29.86 2.12 7.42
#